data_AF-A0A962JNN0-F1
#
_entry.id   AF-A0A962JNN0-F1
#
_cell.length_a   1.000
_cell.length_b   1.000
_cell.length_c   1.000
_cell.angle_alpha   90.00
_cell.angle_beta   90.00
_cell.angle_gamma   90.00
#
_symmetry.space_group_name_H-M   'P 1'
#
loop_
_entity.id
_entity.type
_entity.pdbx_description
1 polymer ?
#
loop_
_entity_poly.entity_id
_entity_poly.type
_entity_poly.pdbx_seq_one_letter_code
_entity_poly.pdbx_strand_id
1 'polypeptide(L)' 'MATLQTLNFDNSFARLASCLFTPVKPQALAQPFFIHANRQVAKLLELDYSEEELVRYFSGADPLP' A
#
# COMPACT_ATOMS: atom_id res chain seq x y z
N MET A 1 -16.25 4.61 -4.50
CA MET A 1 -14.85 4.20 -4.73
C MET A 1 -14.04 4.69 -3.55
N ALA A 2 -13.26 3.80 -2.95
CA ALA A 2 -12.28 4.17 -1.93
C ALA A 2 -11.08 4.85 -2.59
N THR A 3 -10.32 5.62 -1.81
CA THR A 3 -9.02 6.16 -2.18
C THR A 3 -7.94 5.50 -1.31
N LEU A 4 -6.67 5.67 -1.65
CA LEU A 4 -5.58 5.19 -0.78
C LEU A 4 -5.63 5.78 0.63
N GLN A 5 -6.24 6.96 0.81
CA GLN A 5 -6.39 7.64 2.11
C GLN A 5 -7.61 7.16 2.92
N THR A 6 -8.55 6.48 2.28
CA THR A 6 -9.81 6.03 2.89
C THR A 6 -9.93 4.50 2.89
N LEU A 7 -8.85 3.81 2.53
CA LEU A 7 -8.79 2.36 2.50
C LEU A 7 -8.88 1.83 3.93
N ASN A 8 -9.80 0.91 4.16
CA ASN A 8 -9.97 0.31 5.47
C ASN A 8 -9.03 -0.89 5.63
N PHE A 9 -8.11 -0.82 6.59
CA PHE A 9 -7.21 -1.92 6.91
C PHE A 9 -7.66 -2.68 8.16
N ASP A 10 -7.96 -3.96 7.98
CA ASP A 10 -8.04 -4.90 9.10
C ASP A 10 -6.75 -5.75 9.16
N ASN A 11 -5.78 -5.27 9.94
CA ASN A 11 -4.48 -5.92 10.13
C ASN A 11 -4.56 -7.14 11.09
N SER A 12 -5.45 -8.07 10.80
CA SER A 12 -5.76 -9.24 11.66
C SER A 12 -4.54 -10.10 11.98
N PHE A 13 -3.63 -10.29 11.01
CA PHE A 13 -2.39 -11.03 11.22
C PHE A 13 -1.43 -10.34 12.19
N ALA A 14 -1.34 -9.01 12.15
CA ALA A 14 -0.48 -8.22 13.05
C ALA A 14 -1.00 -8.18 14.50
N ARG A 15 -2.24 -8.62 14.76
CA ARG A 15 -2.79 -8.76 16.12
C ARG A 15 -2.47 -10.11 16.77
N LEU A 16 -1.85 -11.04 16.04
CA LEU A 16 -1.43 -12.32 16.58
C LEU A 16 -0.25 -12.18 17.56
N ALA A 17 0.19 -13.30 18.15
CA ALA A 17 1.35 -13.31 19.03
C ALA A 17 2.60 -12.82 18.29
N SER A 18 3.38 -11.95 18.94
CA SER A 18 4.59 -11.34 18.37
C SER A 18 5.71 -12.33 18.04
N CYS A 19 5.61 -13.58 18.47
CA CYS A 19 6.52 -14.64 18.03
C CYS A 19 6.27 -15.10 16.58
N LEU A 20 5.14 -14.70 15.98
CA LEU A 20 4.76 -15.10 14.62
C LEU A 20 5.18 -14.07 13.56
N PHE A 21 5.59 -12.87 13.96
CA PHE A 21 6.00 -11.81 13.02
C PHE A 21 6.95 -10.81 13.66
N THR A 22 7.70 -10.10 12.81
CA THR A 22 8.55 -8.98 13.22
C THR A 22 8.08 -7.72 12.49
N PRO A 23 7.77 -6.61 13.19
CA PRO A 23 7.45 -5.35 12.53
C PRO A 23 8.70 -4.78 11.87
N VAL A 24 8.62 -4.46 10.58
CA VAL A 24 9.71 -3.88 9.79
C VAL A 24 9.19 -2.72 8.96
N LYS A 25 9.92 -1.61 8.95
CA LYS A 25 9.63 -0.49 8.05
C LYS A 25 10.28 -0.74 6.69
N PRO A 26 9.59 -0.43 5.57
CA PRO A 26 10.18 -0.57 4.24
C PRO A 26 11.36 0.39 4.07
N GLN A 27 12.30 0.00 3.22
CA GLN A 27 13.37 0.86 2.74
C GLN A 27 12.95 1.48 1.40
N ALA A 28 12.95 2.80 1.30
CA ALA A 28 12.52 3.50 0.10
C ALA A 28 13.48 3.29 -1.09
N LEU A 29 12.92 3.25 -2.30
CA LEU A 29 13.69 3.23 -3.55
C LEU A 29 14.21 4.61 -3.93
N ALA A 30 15.37 4.65 -4.60
CA ALA A 30 15.88 5.87 -5.21
C ALA A 30 15.21 6.11 -6.57
N GLN A 31 14.69 7.33 -6.79
CA GLN A 31 14.05 7.77 -8.04
C GLN A 31 12.94 6.82 -8.55
N PRO A 32 11.91 6.54 -7.73
CA PRO A 32 10.83 5.66 -8.15
C PRO A 32 9.98 6.32 -9.24
N PHE A 33 9.45 5.51 -10.15
CA PHE A 33 8.55 5.96 -11.21
C PHE A 33 7.48 4.89 -11.48
N PHE A 34 6.35 5.33 -12.02
CA PHE A 34 5.24 4.45 -12.34
C PHE A 34 5.55 3.63 -13.60
N ILE A 35 5.37 2.31 -13.49
CA ILE A 35 5.52 1.40 -14.64
C ILE A 35 4.14 0.98 -15.14
N HIS A 36 3.31 0.45 -14.24
CA HIS A 36 2.01 -0.10 -14.59
C HIS A 36 1.14 -0.32 -13.35
N ALA A 37 -0.19 -0.28 -13.53
CA ALA A 37 -1.17 -0.75 -12.56
C ALA A 37 -2.27 -1.55 -13.25
N ASN A 38 -2.63 -2.69 -12.65
CA ASN A 38 -3.71 -3.52 -13.16
C ASN A 38 -5.07 -2.93 -12.73
N ARG A 39 -5.77 -2.31 -13.69
CA ARG A 39 -7.09 -1.72 -13.47
C ARG A 39 -8.16 -2.73 -13.04
N GLN A 40 -8.03 -4.01 -13.40
CA GLN A 40 -8.98 -5.04 -12.95
C GLN A 40 -8.79 -5.35 -11.46
N VAL A 41 -7.55 -5.34 -10.96
CA VAL A 41 -7.27 -5.55 -9.54
C VAL A 41 -7.76 -4.38 -8.71
N ALA A 42 -7.56 -3.14 -9.18
CA ALA A 42 -8.08 -1.95 -8.49
C ALA A 42 -9.61 -1.99 -8.29
N LYS A 43 -10.35 -2.57 -9.25
CA LYS A 43 -11.80 -2.75 -9.13
C LYS A 43 -12.20 -3.71 -8.01
N LEU A 44 -11.38 -4.71 -7.68
CA LEU A 44 -11.65 -5.63 -6.56
C LEU A 44 -11.64 -4.89 -5.21
N LEU A 45 -10.91 -3.78 -5.14
CA LEU A 45 -10.80 -2.90 -3.98
C LEU A 45 -11.68 -1.66 -4.09
N GLU A 46 -12.46 -1.54 -5.18
CA GLU A 46 -13.18 -0.32 -5.56
C GLU A 46 -12.31 0.95 -5.48
N LEU A 47 -11.03 0.80 -5.83
CA LEU A 47 -9.99 1.78 -5.58
C LEU A 47 -9.86 2.78 -6.73
N ASP A 48 -9.95 4.06 -6.38
CA ASP A 48 -9.49 5.18 -7.19
C ASP A 48 -8.09 5.62 -6.74
N TYR A 49 -7.21 5.97 -7.69
CA TYR A 49 -5.81 6.28 -7.40
C TYR A 49 -5.17 7.15 -8.49
N SER A 50 -4.16 7.93 -8.10
CA SER A 50 -3.23 8.59 -9.04
C SER A 50 -1.90 7.84 -9.16
N GLU A 51 -1.19 8.02 -10.27
CA GLU A 51 0.13 7.41 -10.47
C GLU A 51 1.15 7.92 -9.43
N GLU A 52 1.07 9.21 -9.08
CA GLU A 52 1.93 9.84 -8.07
C GLU A 52 1.70 9.25 -6.69
N GLU A 53 0.45 9.00 -6.32
CA GLU A 53 0.11 8.34 -5.07
C GLU A 53 0.67 6.91 -5.04
N LEU A 54 0.54 6.16 -6.14
CA LEU A 54 1.10 4.81 -6.22
C LEU A 54 2.62 4.83 -6.08
N VAL A 55 3.30 5.75 -6.77
CA VAL A 55 4.77 5.90 -6.67
C VAL A 55 5.18 6.21 -5.24
N ARG A 56 4.46 7.07 -4.54
CA ARG A 56 4.77 7.44 -3.15
C ARG A 56 4.67 6.25 -2.19
N TYR A 57 3.54 5.54 -2.20
CA TYR A 57 3.27 4.49 -1.22
C TYR A 57 3.94 3.15 -1.58
N PHE A 58 3.93 2.74 -2.85
CA PHE A 58 4.44 1.43 -3.27
C PHE A 58 5.95 1.40 -3.53
N SER A 59 6.64 2.54 -3.47
CA SER A 59 8.11 2.60 -3.44
C SER A 59 8.71 2.51 -2.03
N GLY A 60 7.85 2.43 -1.01
CA GLY A 60 8.28 2.39 0.39
C GLY A 60 8.69 3.75 0.97
N ALA A 61 8.37 4.87 0.31
CA ALA A 61 8.67 6.21 0.82
C ALA A 61 7.80 6.57 2.04
N ASP A 62 6.50 6.24 1.98
CA ASP A 62 5.56 6.44 3.08
C ASP A 62 4.65 5.21 3.25
N PRO A 63 4.21 4.88 4.48
CA PRO A 63 3.15 3.90 4.69
C PRO A 63 1.81 4.43 4.15
N LEU A 64 0.89 3.51 3.84
CA LEU A 64 -0.48 3.90 3.52
C LEU A 64 -1.15 4.57 4.74
N PRO A 65 -2.00 5.61 4.52
CA PRO A 65 -2.69 6.34 5.57
C PRO A 65 -3.61 5.48 6.45
#